data_AF-A0A354Z4W4-F1
#
_entry.id   AF-A0A354Z4W4-F1
#
_cell.length_a   1.000
_cell.length_b   1.000
_cell.length_c   1.000
_cell.angle_alpha   90.00
_cell.angle_beta   90.00
_cell.angle_gamma   90.00
#
_symmetry.space_group_name_H-M   'P 1'
#
loop_
_entity.id
_entity.type
_entity.pdbx_description
1 polymer ?
#
loop_
_entity_poly.entity_id
_entity_poly.type
_entity_poly.pdbx_seq_one_letter_code
_entity_poly.pdbx_strand_id
1 'polypeptide(L)'
;ERFQRRDARFFNTCMMATALGAAVSDALDDGRVVSGVGGQYNFVAMAHALEEGRSILMLRSTYENAGALSSSVRWNYGHTTIPRHLRDIFVTEYGVADLRGRSDEECVIAMLAVTDARFIDALAAQAKAAGKLARDFTVPTEWRRNTPERIAESLRPFRRLGLLPDYPLGSDFTEIEQRLVRALTWLKARTGSRRRMLGLITQALRDGGRDDPEALTRMGLNRPAGLSERVQARLLRLALKHSASEG
;
A
#
# COMPACT_ATOMS: atom_id res chain seq x y z
N GLU A 1 28.59 -7.12 -21.71
CA GLU A 1 27.46 -6.87 -20.79
C GLU A 1 26.35 -5.96 -21.34
N ARG A 2 26.62 -4.75 -21.88
CA ARG A 2 25.56 -3.83 -22.38
C ARG A 2 24.66 -4.42 -23.48
N PHE A 3 25.15 -5.35 -24.30
CA PHE A 3 24.37 -5.98 -25.38
C PHE A 3 23.30 -6.98 -24.92
N GLN A 4 23.34 -7.48 -23.68
CA GLN A 4 22.41 -8.52 -23.19
C GLN A 4 21.14 -7.96 -22.51
N ARG A 5 21.06 -6.64 -22.30
CA ARG A 5 19.99 -5.98 -21.53
C ARG A 5 19.31 -4.87 -22.33
N ARG A 6 18.93 -5.18 -23.57
CA ARG A 6 18.00 -4.34 -24.34
C ARG A 6 16.66 -4.31 -23.60
N ASP A 7 16.05 -3.14 -23.47
CA ASP A 7 14.75 -2.94 -22.82
C ASP A 7 14.64 -3.43 -21.35
N ALA A 8 15.73 -3.40 -20.59
CA ALA A 8 15.69 -3.85 -19.20
C ALA A 8 14.72 -3.00 -18.35
N ARG A 9 13.92 -3.68 -17.52
CA ARG A 9 12.96 -3.07 -16.59
C ARG A 9 13.28 -3.55 -15.18
N PHE A 10 13.61 -2.61 -14.30
CA PHE A 10 13.95 -2.91 -12.91
C PHE A 10 12.82 -2.45 -12.01
N PHE A 11 12.10 -3.39 -11.42
CA PHE A 11 10.99 -3.12 -10.52
C PHE A 11 11.43 -3.26 -9.07
N ASN A 12 11.22 -2.21 -8.28
CA ASN A 12 11.45 -2.23 -6.83
C ASN A 12 10.29 -1.53 -6.12
N THR A 13 10.09 -1.84 -4.84
CA THR A 13 9.16 -1.10 -3.98
C THR A 13 9.89 -0.03 -3.18
N CYS A 14 9.24 1.09 -2.91
CA CYS A 14 9.71 2.09 -1.95
C CYS A 14 8.62 2.40 -0.92
N MET A 15 9.01 2.97 0.22
CA MET A 15 8.08 3.36 1.28
C MET A 15 7.37 4.67 0.92
N MET A 16 8.13 5.65 0.44
CA MET A 16 7.65 6.99 0.12
C MET A 16 8.39 7.56 -1.08
N ALA A 17 7.80 8.58 -1.71
CA ALA A 17 8.41 9.37 -2.76
C ALA A 17 8.11 10.85 -2.57
N THR A 18 8.99 11.73 -3.02
CA THR A 18 8.72 13.17 -3.05
C THR A 18 8.10 13.59 -4.39
N ALA A 19 7.36 14.69 -4.41
CA ALA A 19 6.78 15.27 -5.62
C ALA A 19 7.84 15.66 -6.67
N LEU A 20 9.10 15.82 -6.24
CA LEU A 20 10.24 16.08 -7.12
C LEU A 20 10.94 14.80 -7.61
N GLY A 21 10.51 13.62 -7.17
CA GLY A 21 10.99 12.32 -7.65
C GLY A 21 12.13 11.68 -6.85
N ALA A 22 12.39 12.11 -5.62
CA ALA A 22 13.27 11.34 -4.71
C ALA A 22 12.49 10.19 -4.06
N ALA A 23 13.14 9.06 -3.79
CA ALA A 23 12.51 7.92 -3.14
C ALA A 23 13.15 7.58 -1.78
N VAL A 24 12.34 7.02 -0.89
CA VAL A 24 12.71 6.60 0.46
C VAL A 24 12.30 5.14 0.64
N SER A 25 13.23 4.28 1.02
CA SER A 25 13.01 2.82 1.05
C SER A 25 13.50 2.13 2.32
N ASP A 26 14.39 2.74 3.10
CA ASP A 26 15.12 2.04 4.16
C ASP A 26 14.99 2.67 5.56
N ALA A 27 14.80 3.98 5.68
CA ALA A 27 14.73 4.63 7.00
C ALA A 27 13.66 5.73 7.09
N LEU A 28 13.27 6.02 8.34
CA LEU A 28 12.41 7.13 8.72
C LEU A 28 13.21 8.43 8.86
N ASP A 29 12.50 9.56 8.96
CA ASP A 29 13.04 10.90 9.13
C ASP A 29 13.80 11.09 10.45
N ASP A 30 13.47 10.32 11.49
CA ASP A 30 14.21 10.26 12.75
C ASP A 30 15.43 9.32 12.73
N GLY A 31 15.80 8.80 11.56
CA GLY A 31 16.96 7.94 11.36
C GLY A 31 16.74 6.47 11.75
N ARG A 32 15.55 6.08 12.22
CA ARG A 32 15.25 4.65 12.45
C ARG A 32 15.22 3.89 11.14
N VAL A 33 16.06 2.85 11.06
CA VAL A 33 16.09 1.92 9.93
C VAL A 33 14.89 0.97 10.01
N VAL A 34 14.11 0.94 8.94
CA VAL A 34 12.97 0.03 8.76
C VAL A 34 13.42 -1.25 8.06
N SER A 35 14.28 -1.13 7.05
CA SER A 35 14.84 -2.25 6.31
C SER A 35 16.19 -1.86 5.68
N GLY A 36 16.98 -2.83 5.24
CA GLY A 36 18.17 -2.52 4.44
C GLY A 36 17.81 -2.13 3.02
N VAL A 37 18.55 -1.18 2.42
CA VAL A 37 18.36 -0.76 1.00
C VAL A 37 18.52 -1.93 0.02
N GLY A 38 19.42 -2.86 0.34
CA GLY A 38 19.80 -3.94 -0.55
C GLY A 38 20.37 -3.43 -1.88
N GLY A 39 20.00 -4.06 -2.98
CA GLY A 39 20.47 -3.73 -4.33
C GLY A 39 19.70 -2.62 -5.04
N GLN A 40 18.70 -1.99 -4.40
CA GLN A 40 17.78 -1.05 -5.07
C GLN A 40 18.53 0.04 -5.83
N TYR A 41 19.44 0.76 -5.16
CA TYR A 41 20.24 1.81 -5.78
C TYR A 41 21.01 1.31 -7.01
N ASN A 42 21.61 0.12 -6.92
CA ASN A 42 22.39 -0.46 -8.01
C ASN A 42 21.53 -0.71 -9.26
N PHE A 43 20.30 -1.19 -9.08
CA PHE A 43 19.37 -1.38 -10.20
C PHE A 43 18.87 -0.06 -10.79
N VAL A 44 18.63 0.96 -9.97
CA VAL A 44 18.29 2.29 -10.47
C VAL A 44 19.46 2.86 -11.28
N ALA A 45 20.67 2.86 -10.73
CA ALA A 45 21.85 3.37 -11.42
C ALA A 45 22.10 2.62 -12.74
N MET A 46 21.91 1.30 -12.73
CA MET A 46 22.01 0.46 -13.93
C MET A 46 20.97 0.80 -14.99
N ALA A 47 19.72 1.09 -14.58
CA ALA A 47 18.67 1.50 -15.52
C ALA A 47 19.05 2.79 -16.26
N HIS A 48 19.66 3.75 -15.56
CA HIS A 48 20.12 5.01 -16.17
C HIS A 48 21.36 4.82 -17.06
N ALA A 49 22.20 3.81 -16.77
CA ALA A 49 23.38 3.49 -17.56
C ALA A 49 23.07 2.71 -18.86
N LEU A 50 21.88 2.11 -18.95
CA LEU A 50 21.39 1.42 -20.14
C LEU A 50 20.52 2.39 -20.96
N GLU A 51 20.79 2.49 -22.26
CA GLU A 51 20.10 3.40 -23.18
C GLU A 51 18.58 3.25 -23.11
N GLU A 52 18.10 2.02 -23.25
CA GLU A 52 16.68 1.66 -23.17
C GLU A 52 16.25 1.15 -21.79
N GLY A 53 17.11 1.26 -20.76
CA GLY A 53 16.82 0.77 -19.41
C GLY A 53 15.81 1.66 -18.69
N ARG A 54 14.89 1.08 -17.92
CA ARG A 54 13.96 1.83 -17.05
C ARG A 54 13.96 1.31 -15.63
N SER A 55 13.92 2.25 -14.68
CA SER A 55 13.71 2.00 -13.26
C SER A 55 12.25 2.31 -12.91
N ILE A 56 11.59 1.36 -12.27
CA ILE A 56 10.20 1.46 -11.84
C ILE A 56 10.15 1.29 -10.32
N LEU A 57 9.73 2.34 -9.63
CA LEU A 57 9.53 2.34 -8.19
C LEU A 57 8.04 2.31 -7.87
N MET A 58 7.63 1.29 -7.10
CA MET A 58 6.23 1.06 -6.75
C MET A 58 5.99 1.40 -5.28
N LEU A 59 4.91 2.11 -4.99
CA LEU A 59 4.48 2.44 -3.64
C LEU A 59 2.96 2.46 -3.55
N ARG A 60 2.42 2.22 -2.36
CA ARG A 60 1.03 2.60 -2.09
C ARG A 60 0.94 4.10 -1.97
N SER A 61 -0.13 4.72 -2.47
CA SER A 61 -0.25 6.18 -2.39
C SER A 61 -0.46 6.68 -0.95
N THR A 62 -0.92 5.80 -0.06
CA THR A 62 -1.08 6.09 1.36
C THR A 62 -0.58 4.94 2.23
N TYR A 63 -0.34 5.24 3.50
CA TYR A 63 -0.02 4.27 4.54
C TYR A 63 -0.62 4.70 5.88
N GLU A 64 -0.83 3.74 6.78
CA GLU A 64 -1.23 4.04 8.14
C GLU A 64 0.00 4.15 9.05
N ASN A 65 0.04 5.20 9.87
CA ASN A 65 1.04 5.38 10.92
C ASN A 65 0.34 5.73 12.23
N ALA A 66 0.54 4.92 13.27
CA ALA A 66 -0.10 5.10 14.58
C ALA A 66 -1.64 5.31 14.52
N GLY A 67 -2.31 4.68 13.56
CA GLY A 67 -3.77 4.80 13.36
C GLY A 67 -4.23 6.06 12.64
N ALA A 68 -3.29 6.87 12.14
CA ALA A 68 -3.57 8.00 11.25
C ALA A 68 -3.15 7.67 9.82
N LEU A 69 -4.02 7.97 8.86
CA LEU A 69 -3.69 7.84 7.44
C LEU A 69 -2.73 8.94 7.00
N SER A 70 -1.74 8.57 6.22
CA SER A 70 -0.70 9.46 5.70
C SER A 70 -0.49 9.23 4.21
N SER A 71 -0.13 10.30 3.47
CA SER A 71 0.30 10.18 2.07
C SER A 71 1.71 9.59 1.99
N SER A 72 1.95 8.68 1.05
CA SER A 72 3.30 8.21 0.70
C SER A 72 3.99 9.14 -0.30
N VAL A 73 3.21 9.97 -1.01
CA VAL A 73 3.72 11.05 -1.85
C VAL A 73 3.83 12.33 -1.01
N ARG A 74 5.06 12.78 -0.77
CA ARG A 74 5.39 13.90 0.11
C ARG A 74 5.93 15.08 -0.68
N TRP A 75 5.88 16.28 -0.11
CA TRP A 75 6.64 17.40 -0.67
C TRP A 75 8.15 17.22 -0.45
N ASN A 76 8.53 16.93 0.81
CA ASN A 76 9.90 16.65 1.25
C ASN A 76 9.91 15.52 2.29
N TYR A 77 11.09 14.93 2.52
CA TYR A 77 11.30 13.94 3.58
C TYR A 77 12.74 14.02 4.10
N GLY A 78 12.95 13.68 5.37
CA GLY A 78 14.24 13.79 6.06
C GLY A 78 15.27 12.72 5.69
N HIS A 79 14.89 11.73 4.88
CA HIS A 79 15.75 10.65 4.40
C HIS A 79 15.63 10.50 2.89
N THR A 80 16.66 9.97 2.22
CA THR A 80 16.66 9.75 0.76
C THR A 80 17.51 8.55 0.41
N THR A 81 16.89 7.55 -0.20
CA THR A 81 17.56 6.35 -0.73
C THR A 81 17.94 6.56 -2.19
N ILE A 82 16.98 7.03 -3.00
CA ILE A 82 17.18 7.31 -4.42
C ILE A 82 17.02 8.81 -4.64
N PRO A 83 18.11 9.53 -4.98
CA PRO A 83 18.06 10.97 -5.18
C PRO A 83 17.30 11.32 -6.45
N ARG A 84 16.66 12.50 -6.48
CA ARG A 84 15.77 12.92 -7.56
C ARG A 84 16.40 12.96 -8.96
N HIS A 85 17.72 13.07 -9.08
CA HIS A 85 18.38 13.07 -10.39
C HIS A 85 18.37 11.68 -11.05
N LEU A 86 18.11 10.62 -10.26
CA LEU A 86 17.88 9.26 -10.74
C LEU A 86 16.38 8.92 -10.86
N ARG A 87 15.48 9.92 -10.80
CA ARG A 87 14.05 9.68 -10.99
C ARG A 87 13.76 9.09 -12.36
N ASP A 88 12.80 8.18 -12.38
CA ASP A 88 12.33 7.53 -13.61
C ASP A 88 10.81 7.30 -13.51
N ILE A 89 10.33 6.08 -13.29
CA ILE A 89 8.90 5.79 -13.20
C ILE A 89 8.50 5.54 -11.74
N PHE A 90 7.41 6.17 -11.30
CA PHE A 90 6.70 5.83 -10.07
C PHE A 90 5.32 5.25 -10.36
N VAL A 91 4.94 4.18 -9.66
CA VAL A 91 3.65 3.50 -9.82
C VAL A 91 2.92 3.43 -8.48
N THR A 92 1.68 3.94 -8.46
CA THR A 92 0.73 3.71 -7.36
C THR A 92 -0.47 2.93 -7.87
N GLU A 93 -1.38 2.59 -6.97
CA GLU A 93 -2.69 2.01 -7.33
C GLU A 93 -3.55 2.92 -8.21
N TYR A 94 -3.21 4.21 -8.33
CA TYR A 94 -3.94 5.19 -9.14
C TYR A 94 -3.35 5.41 -10.53
N GLY A 95 -2.14 4.91 -10.81
CA GLY A 95 -1.54 5.02 -12.13
C GLY A 95 -0.02 5.09 -12.12
N VAL A 96 0.51 5.68 -13.19
CA VAL A 96 1.94 5.74 -13.48
C VAL A 96 2.36 7.20 -13.67
N ALA A 97 3.42 7.61 -12.97
CA ALA A 97 4.08 8.90 -13.14
C ALA A 97 5.45 8.68 -13.78
N ASP A 98 5.61 9.11 -15.04
CA ASP A 98 6.89 9.08 -15.76
C ASP A 98 7.62 10.42 -15.62
N LEU A 99 8.76 10.40 -14.92
CA LEU A 99 9.50 11.60 -14.52
C LEU A 99 10.84 11.76 -15.26
N ARG A 100 11.26 10.78 -16.07
CA ARG A 100 12.59 10.81 -16.70
C ARG A 100 12.65 11.92 -17.75
N GLY A 101 13.66 12.78 -17.64
CA GLY A 101 13.85 13.91 -18.55
C GLY A 101 12.82 15.05 -18.41
N ARG A 102 11.90 14.96 -17.45
CA ARG A 102 10.89 15.98 -17.19
C ARG A 102 11.45 17.14 -16.37
N SER A 103 10.88 18.33 -16.54
CA SER A 103 11.10 19.49 -15.67
C SER A 103 10.54 19.24 -14.25
N ASP A 104 10.93 20.07 -13.28
CA ASP A 104 10.42 19.94 -11.91
C ASP A 104 8.89 20.11 -11.84
N GLU A 105 8.32 21.03 -12.60
CA GLU A 105 6.87 21.26 -12.63
C GLU A 105 6.13 20.07 -13.25
N GLU A 106 6.60 19.56 -14.40
CA GLU A 106 6.03 18.35 -15.00
C GLU A 106 6.10 17.15 -14.05
N CYS A 107 7.17 17.04 -13.24
CA CYS A 107 7.29 15.98 -12.25
C CYS A 107 6.27 16.13 -11.12
N VAL A 108 6.09 17.36 -10.62
CA VAL A 108 5.07 17.63 -9.59
C VAL A 108 3.68 17.28 -10.13
N ILE A 109 3.35 17.68 -11.36
CA ILE A 109 2.06 17.39 -12.01
C ILE A 109 1.86 15.87 -12.14
N ALA A 110 2.88 15.14 -12.62
CA ALA A 110 2.80 13.69 -12.76
C ALA A 110 2.65 12.97 -11.39
N MET A 111 3.37 13.42 -10.36
CA MET A 111 3.26 12.85 -9.01
C MET A 111 1.90 13.16 -8.36
N LEU A 112 1.34 14.35 -8.60
CA LEU A 112 -0.03 14.68 -8.17
C LEU A 112 -1.05 13.72 -8.79
N ALA A 113 -0.90 13.38 -10.07
CA ALA A 113 -1.82 12.47 -10.79
C ALA A 113 -1.89 11.06 -10.17
N VAL A 114 -0.85 10.63 -9.47
CA VAL A 114 -0.78 9.31 -8.79
C VAL A 114 -0.95 9.43 -7.27
N THR A 115 -1.28 10.61 -6.76
CA THR A 115 -1.52 10.88 -5.34
C THR A 115 -2.99 10.66 -4.98
N ASP A 116 -3.22 10.14 -3.77
CA ASP A 116 -4.54 9.95 -3.19
C ASP A 116 -5.29 11.28 -3.05
N ALA A 117 -6.56 11.29 -3.47
CA ALA A 117 -7.38 12.49 -3.54
C ALA A 117 -7.50 13.24 -2.21
N ARG A 118 -7.36 12.54 -1.06
CA ARG A 118 -7.41 13.15 0.28
C ARG A 118 -6.22 14.06 0.59
N PHE A 119 -5.12 13.92 -0.14
CA PHE A 119 -3.87 14.65 0.13
C PHE A 119 -3.40 15.56 -1.01
N ILE A 120 -4.05 15.47 -2.18
CA ILE A 120 -3.62 16.13 -3.42
C ILE A 120 -3.60 17.66 -3.32
N ASP A 121 -4.58 18.28 -2.65
CA ASP A 121 -4.67 19.74 -2.52
C ASP A 121 -3.54 20.30 -1.65
N ALA A 122 -3.25 19.64 -0.53
CA ALA A 122 -2.19 20.03 0.36
C ALA A 122 -0.82 19.96 -0.36
N LEU A 123 -0.60 18.89 -1.12
CA LEU A 123 0.63 18.71 -1.90
C LEU A 123 0.76 19.76 -3.01
N ALA A 124 -0.33 20.06 -3.74
CA ALA A 124 -0.34 21.09 -4.77
C ALA A 124 -0.09 22.49 -4.16
N ALA A 125 -0.67 22.79 -3.01
CA ALA A 125 -0.45 24.05 -2.30
C ALA A 125 1.02 24.22 -1.87
N GLN A 126 1.65 23.15 -1.35
CA GLN A 126 3.09 23.16 -1.03
C GLN A 126 3.94 23.43 -2.27
N ALA A 127 3.63 22.80 -3.40
CA ALA A 127 4.36 23.01 -4.64
C ALA A 127 4.21 24.43 -5.20
N LYS A 128 3.00 25.01 -5.13
CA LYS A 128 2.75 26.42 -5.51
C LYS A 128 3.51 27.38 -4.60
N ALA A 129 3.48 27.17 -3.30
CA ALA A 129 4.21 28.00 -2.33
C ALA A 129 5.72 27.97 -2.58
N ALA A 130 6.25 26.84 -3.02
CA ALA A 130 7.67 26.69 -3.39
C ALA A 130 8.02 27.19 -4.80
N GLY A 131 7.05 27.71 -5.57
CA GLY A 131 7.28 28.16 -6.95
C GLY A 131 7.61 27.03 -7.93
N LYS A 132 7.22 25.80 -7.62
CA LYS A 132 7.45 24.60 -8.46
C LYS A 132 6.21 24.12 -9.20
N LEU A 133 5.11 24.86 -9.07
CA LEU A 133 3.85 24.62 -9.76
C LEU A 133 3.20 25.97 -10.05
N ALA A 134 2.66 26.14 -11.25
CA ALA A 134 1.99 27.36 -11.67
C ALA A 134 0.86 27.73 -10.71
N ARG A 135 0.72 29.03 -10.43
CA ARG A 135 -0.24 29.53 -9.44
C ARG A 135 -1.69 29.23 -9.84
N ASP A 136 -1.96 29.28 -11.13
CA ASP A 136 -3.23 29.01 -11.79
C ASP A 136 -3.47 27.53 -12.10
N PHE A 137 -2.51 26.64 -11.83
CA PHE A 137 -2.70 25.20 -12.00
C PHE A 137 -3.91 24.73 -11.19
N THR A 138 -4.83 24.02 -11.84
CA THR A 138 -5.99 23.40 -11.21
C THR A 138 -5.83 21.89 -11.24
N VAL A 139 -6.11 21.24 -10.10
CA VAL A 139 -6.12 19.77 -10.02
C VAL A 139 -7.28 19.24 -10.86
N PRO A 140 -7.03 18.42 -11.90
CA PRO A 140 -8.07 17.80 -12.72
C PRO A 140 -9.10 17.03 -11.88
N THR A 141 -10.36 17.05 -12.32
CA THR A 141 -11.47 16.42 -11.58
C THR A 141 -11.34 14.90 -11.55
N GLU A 142 -10.67 14.31 -12.54
CA GLU A 142 -10.42 12.87 -12.61
C GLU A 142 -9.58 12.39 -11.44
N TRP A 143 -8.58 13.18 -11.02
CA TRP A 143 -7.67 12.83 -9.92
C TRP A 143 -8.35 12.92 -8.56
N ARG A 144 -9.50 13.59 -8.48
CA ARG A 144 -10.36 13.58 -7.28
C ARG A 144 -10.99 12.21 -7.01
N ARG A 145 -10.94 11.32 -8.00
CA ARG A 145 -11.43 9.93 -7.88
C ARG A 145 -10.31 8.95 -7.54
N ASN A 146 -9.10 9.42 -7.25
CA ASN A 146 -8.01 8.59 -6.74
C ASN A 146 -8.28 8.23 -5.27
N THR A 147 -9.23 7.31 -5.06
CA THR A 147 -9.60 6.80 -3.74
C THR A 147 -9.67 5.26 -3.73
N PRO A 148 -9.42 4.62 -2.57
CA PRO A 148 -9.54 3.16 -2.46
C PRO A 148 -10.96 2.67 -2.78
N GLU A 149 -11.99 3.44 -2.43
CA GLU A 149 -13.40 3.12 -2.68
C GLU A 149 -13.69 3.05 -4.18
N ARG A 150 -13.14 3.99 -4.97
CA ARG A 150 -13.30 4.00 -6.42
C ARG A 150 -12.65 2.78 -7.07
N ILE A 151 -11.45 2.40 -6.61
CA ILE A 151 -10.77 1.19 -7.07
C ILE A 151 -11.62 -0.04 -6.73
N ALA A 152 -12.06 -0.16 -5.47
CA ALA A 152 -12.89 -1.27 -5.03
C ALA A 152 -14.18 -1.39 -5.86
N GLU A 153 -14.85 -0.27 -6.13
CA GLU A 153 -16.05 -0.23 -6.96
C GLU A 153 -15.77 -0.66 -8.41
N SER A 154 -14.68 -0.16 -9.03
CA SER A 154 -14.26 -0.57 -10.38
C SER A 154 -13.98 -2.07 -10.48
N LEU A 155 -13.36 -2.65 -9.45
CA LEU A 155 -12.94 -4.05 -9.46
C LEU A 155 -14.06 -5.01 -9.01
N ARG A 156 -15.11 -4.51 -8.35
CA ARG A 156 -16.20 -5.32 -7.78
C ARG A 156 -16.89 -6.24 -8.79
N PRO A 157 -17.23 -5.82 -10.03
CA PRO A 157 -17.84 -6.72 -11.01
C PRO A 157 -16.94 -7.92 -11.34
N PHE A 158 -15.64 -7.69 -11.51
CA PHE A 158 -14.67 -8.74 -11.85
C PHE A 158 -14.43 -9.69 -10.67
N ARG A 159 -14.41 -9.17 -9.44
CA ARG A 159 -14.36 -10.00 -8.22
C ARG A 159 -15.57 -10.91 -8.10
N ARG A 160 -16.78 -10.40 -8.33
CA ARG A 160 -18.02 -11.19 -8.32
C ARG A 160 -18.04 -12.30 -9.38
N LEU A 161 -17.38 -12.08 -10.51
CA LEU A 161 -17.20 -13.08 -11.57
C LEU A 161 -16.07 -14.08 -11.28
N GLY A 162 -15.37 -13.96 -10.15
CA GLY A 162 -14.23 -14.82 -9.80
C GLY A 162 -12.97 -14.56 -10.63
N LEU A 163 -12.91 -13.47 -11.40
CA LEU A 163 -11.79 -13.16 -12.31
C LEU A 163 -10.58 -12.54 -11.59
N LEU A 164 -10.79 -12.03 -10.37
CA LEU A 164 -9.75 -11.41 -9.55
C LEU A 164 -9.63 -12.15 -8.20
N PRO A 165 -9.11 -13.39 -8.19
CA PRO A 165 -8.85 -14.10 -6.95
C PRO A 165 -7.76 -13.36 -6.14
N ASP A 166 -7.75 -13.55 -4.83
CA ASP A 166 -6.75 -12.92 -3.94
C ASP A 166 -5.31 -13.37 -4.27
N TYR A 167 -5.16 -14.58 -4.82
CA TYR A 167 -3.89 -15.19 -5.21
C TYR A 167 -3.90 -15.61 -6.69
N PRO A 168 -3.80 -14.66 -7.63
CA PRO A 168 -3.93 -14.93 -9.06
C PRO A 168 -2.76 -15.72 -9.65
N LEU A 169 -1.62 -15.78 -8.96
CA LEU A 169 -0.43 -16.53 -9.37
C LEU A 169 -0.21 -17.80 -8.52
N GLY A 170 -1.23 -18.23 -7.79
CA GLY A 170 -1.12 -19.31 -6.79
C GLY A 170 -0.65 -18.82 -5.42
N SER A 171 -0.70 -19.72 -4.45
CA SER A 171 -0.30 -19.46 -3.06
C SER A 171 0.20 -20.74 -2.41
N ASP A 172 1.21 -20.64 -1.55
CA ASP A 172 1.62 -21.72 -0.66
C ASP A 172 0.61 -21.95 0.49
N PHE A 173 -0.31 -20.99 0.71
CA PHE A 173 -1.36 -21.13 1.70
C PHE A 173 -2.45 -22.08 1.20
N THR A 174 -2.80 -23.04 2.05
CA THR A 174 -4.02 -23.85 1.90
C THR A 174 -5.27 -22.97 1.93
N GLU A 175 -6.40 -23.44 1.40
CA GLU A 175 -7.66 -22.69 1.42
C GLU A 175 -8.07 -22.27 2.85
N ILE A 176 -7.81 -23.12 3.84
CA ILE A 176 -8.05 -22.82 5.26
C ILE A 176 -7.17 -21.65 5.71
N GLU A 177 -5.88 -21.66 5.37
CA GLU A 177 -4.95 -20.60 5.72
C GLU A 177 -5.29 -19.29 5.01
N GLN A 178 -5.74 -19.33 3.77
CA GLN A 178 -6.23 -18.14 3.07
C GLN A 178 -7.43 -17.50 3.78
N ARG A 179 -8.39 -18.32 4.25
CA ARG A 179 -9.52 -17.83 5.08
C ARG A 179 -9.03 -17.22 6.40
N LEU A 180 -8.09 -17.90 7.07
CA LEU A 180 -7.51 -17.43 8.33
C LEU A 180 -6.72 -16.13 8.18
N VAL A 181 -5.90 -15.98 7.15
CA VAL A 181 -5.12 -14.76 6.89
C VAL A 181 -6.04 -13.55 6.73
N ARG A 182 -7.16 -13.68 6.00
CA ARG A 182 -8.16 -12.61 5.87
C ARG A 182 -8.79 -12.27 7.21
N ALA A 183 -9.25 -13.27 7.95
CA ALA A 183 -9.88 -13.07 9.27
C ALA A 183 -8.92 -12.42 10.28
N LEU A 184 -7.67 -12.90 10.36
CA LEU A 184 -6.67 -12.37 11.28
C LEU A 184 -6.23 -10.95 10.90
N THR A 185 -6.13 -10.65 9.60
CA THR A 185 -5.86 -9.28 9.13
C THR A 185 -6.99 -8.33 9.51
N TRP A 186 -8.25 -8.76 9.31
CA TRP A 186 -9.43 -7.99 9.72
C TRP A 186 -9.45 -7.71 11.22
N LEU A 187 -9.09 -8.71 12.04
CA LEU A 187 -9.02 -8.60 13.48
C LEU A 187 -7.89 -7.64 13.90
N LYS A 188 -6.68 -7.82 13.36
CA LYS A 188 -5.51 -6.98 13.65
C LYS A 188 -5.78 -5.51 13.41
N ALA A 189 -6.42 -5.17 12.28
CA ALA A 189 -6.78 -3.79 11.94
C ALA A 189 -7.73 -3.14 12.98
N ARG A 190 -8.51 -3.95 13.71
CA ARG A 190 -9.54 -3.48 14.64
C ARG A 190 -9.16 -3.66 16.12
N THR A 191 -8.06 -4.35 16.43
CA THR A 191 -7.60 -4.59 17.81
C THR A 191 -6.59 -3.57 18.34
N GLY A 192 -6.32 -2.48 17.62
CA GLY A 192 -5.25 -1.51 17.94
C GLY A 192 -5.38 -0.73 19.26
N SER A 193 -6.49 -0.84 20.02
CA SER A 193 -6.62 -0.22 21.34
C SER A 193 -7.47 -1.07 22.29
N ARG A 194 -7.26 -0.91 23.61
CA ARG A 194 -8.02 -1.65 24.64
C ARG A 194 -9.54 -1.43 24.52
N ARG A 195 -9.97 -0.21 24.22
CA ARG A 195 -11.39 0.12 24.02
C ARG A 195 -11.97 -0.61 22.80
N ARG A 196 -11.26 -0.63 21.67
CA ARG A 196 -11.70 -1.34 20.47
C ARG A 196 -11.72 -2.85 20.69
N MET A 197 -10.71 -3.39 21.38
CA MET A 197 -10.67 -4.80 21.76
C MET A 197 -11.90 -5.19 22.61
N LEU A 198 -12.22 -4.41 23.64
CA LEU A 198 -13.41 -4.66 24.46
C LEU A 198 -14.70 -4.63 23.63
N GLY A 199 -14.83 -3.65 22.72
CA GLY A 199 -15.96 -3.57 21.80
C GLY A 199 -16.08 -4.79 20.87
N LEU A 200 -14.96 -5.34 20.40
CA LEU A 200 -14.97 -6.56 19.59
C LEU A 200 -15.36 -7.80 20.40
N ILE A 201 -14.93 -7.89 21.66
CA ILE A 201 -15.31 -9.00 22.53
C ILE A 201 -16.82 -8.96 22.80
N THR A 202 -17.38 -7.79 23.12
CA THR A 202 -18.83 -7.65 23.34
C THR A 202 -19.61 -7.96 22.06
N GLN A 203 -19.12 -7.51 20.90
CA GLN A 203 -19.70 -7.86 19.61
C GLN A 203 -19.66 -9.37 19.34
N ALA A 204 -18.52 -10.03 19.58
CA ALA A 204 -18.37 -11.47 19.36
C ALA A 204 -19.29 -12.31 20.28
N LEU A 205 -19.59 -11.81 21.48
CA LEU A 205 -20.55 -12.42 22.39
C LEU A 205 -22.00 -12.27 21.90
N ARG A 206 -22.34 -11.12 21.31
CA ARG A 206 -23.71 -10.78 20.88
C ARG A 206 -24.05 -11.34 19.49
N ASP A 207 -23.20 -11.09 18.50
CA ASP A 207 -23.48 -11.35 17.09
C ASP A 207 -23.08 -12.77 16.65
N GLY A 208 -22.46 -13.52 17.57
CA GLY A 208 -21.85 -14.81 17.29
C GLY A 208 -20.75 -14.70 16.23
N GLY A 209 -20.51 -15.81 15.53
CA GLY A 209 -19.55 -15.82 14.43
C GLY A 209 -19.79 -17.00 13.49
N ARG A 210 -18.98 -17.11 12.44
CA ARG A 210 -19.06 -18.22 11.50
C ARG A 210 -18.54 -19.49 12.17
N ASP A 211 -19.27 -20.59 12.01
CA ASP A 211 -18.79 -21.90 12.42
C ASP A 211 -17.91 -22.46 11.30
N ASP A 212 -16.60 -22.52 11.56
CA ASP A 212 -15.58 -23.06 10.65
C ASP A 212 -14.65 -23.96 11.49
N PRO A 213 -15.01 -25.24 11.68
CA PRO A 213 -14.26 -26.14 12.56
C PRO A 213 -12.86 -26.45 12.03
N GLU A 214 -12.65 -26.40 10.71
CA GLU A 214 -11.33 -26.58 10.09
C GLU A 214 -10.40 -25.42 10.44
N ALA A 215 -10.86 -24.18 10.29
CA ALA A 215 -10.11 -22.98 10.65
C ALA A 215 -9.80 -22.94 12.15
N LEU A 216 -10.78 -23.28 12.99
CA LEU A 216 -10.57 -23.36 14.44
C LEU A 216 -9.59 -24.47 14.83
N THR A 217 -9.63 -25.63 14.17
CA THR A 217 -8.68 -26.72 14.42
C THR A 217 -7.27 -26.32 14.02
N ARG A 218 -7.11 -25.70 12.85
CA ARG A 218 -5.81 -25.20 12.36
C ARG A 218 -5.17 -24.18 13.30
N MET A 219 -5.98 -23.40 14.01
CA MET A 219 -5.56 -22.41 15.02
C MET A 219 -5.47 -22.99 16.44
N GLY A 220 -5.79 -24.27 16.66
CA GLY A 220 -5.81 -24.88 18.00
C GLY A 220 -6.97 -24.42 18.89
N LEU A 221 -8.03 -23.81 18.33
CA LEU A 221 -9.14 -23.18 19.03
C LEU A 221 -10.46 -23.96 18.95
N ASN A 222 -10.45 -25.17 18.38
CA ASN A 222 -11.66 -26.00 18.26
C ASN A 222 -12.15 -26.55 19.62
N ARG A 223 -11.23 -26.79 20.57
CA ARG A 223 -11.53 -27.23 21.94
C ARG A 223 -10.79 -26.35 22.96
N PRO A 224 -11.29 -25.14 23.24
CA PRO A 224 -10.60 -24.20 24.10
C PRO A 224 -10.57 -24.69 25.56
N ALA A 225 -9.36 -24.85 26.10
CA ALA A 225 -9.10 -25.34 27.45
C ALA A 225 -9.34 -24.27 28.54
N GLY A 226 -9.25 -22.99 28.18
CA GLY A 226 -9.36 -21.87 29.13
C GLY A 226 -10.19 -20.68 28.65
N LEU A 227 -10.42 -19.72 29.56
CA LEU A 227 -11.19 -18.49 29.28
C LEU A 227 -10.56 -17.65 28.15
N SER A 228 -9.23 -17.54 28.14
CA SER A 228 -8.50 -16.82 27.08
C SER A 228 -8.76 -17.41 25.70
N GLU A 229 -8.61 -18.74 25.55
CA GLU A 229 -8.85 -19.44 24.28
C GLU A 229 -10.32 -19.38 23.86
N ARG A 230 -11.26 -19.39 24.80
CA ARG A 230 -12.69 -19.18 24.49
C ARG A 230 -12.95 -17.79 23.91
N VAL A 231 -12.29 -16.76 24.43
CA VAL A 231 -12.37 -15.41 23.87
C VAL A 231 -11.72 -15.35 22.49
N GLN A 232 -10.53 -15.93 22.32
CA GLN A 232 -9.85 -16.00 21.03
C GLN A 232 -10.68 -16.74 19.96
N ALA A 233 -11.28 -17.88 20.31
CA ALA A 233 -12.16 -18.64 19.43
C ALA A 233 -13.38 -17.81 18.98
N ARG A 234 -14.00 -17.06 19.91
CA ARG A 234 -15.12 -16.17 19.59
C ARG A 234 -14.70 -15.02 18.68
N LEU A 235 -13.57 -14.37 18.95
CA LEU A 235 -13.04 -13.31 18.10
C LEU A 235 -12.69 -13.82 16.69
N LEU A 236 -12.10 -15.01 16.59
CA LEU A 236 -11.81 -15.64 15.30
C LEU A 236 -13.09 -15.96 14.52
N ARG A 237 -14.11 -16.53 15.17
CA ARG A 237 -15.41 -16.79 14.54
C ARG A 237 -16.07 -15.49 14.05
N LEU A 238 -16.01 -14.41 14.82
CA LEU A 238 -16.51 -13.09 14.41
C LEU A 238 -15.76 -12.56 13.19
N ALA A 239 -14.43 -12.69 13.18
CA ALA A 239 -13.58 -12.26 12.07
C ALA A 239 -13.80 -13.09 10.79
N LEU A 240 -13.98 -14.40 10.90
CA LEU A 240 -14.32 -15.30 9.79
C LEU A 240 -15.69 -14.97 9.18
N LYS A 241 -16.64 -14.49 9.99
CA LYS A 241 -17.95 -14.01 9.52
C LYS A 241 -17.81 -12.77 8.65
N HIS A 242 -17.04 -11.76 9.10
CA HIS A 242 -16.89 -10.50 8.38
C HIS A 242 -16.00 -10.61 7.14
N SER A 243 -14.90 -11.34 7.25
CA SER A 243 -13.98 -11.55 6.12
C SER A 243 -14.58 -12.39 4.99
N ALA A 244 -15.63 -13.18 5.27
CA ALA A 244 -16.36 -13.92 4.26
C ALA A 244 -17.39 -13.07 3.49
N SER A 245 -17.85 -11.95 4.06
CA SER A 245 -18.79 -11.02 3.42
C SER A 245 -18.11 -9.93 2.59
N GLU A 246 -16.80 -9.76 2.73
CA GLU A 246 -15.99 -8.76 2.02
C GLU A 246 -15.34 -9.30 0.72
N GLY A 247 -15.42 -10.61 0.46
CA GLY A 247 -14.98 -11.26 -0.79
C GLY A 247 -16.10 -11.33 -1.82
#